data_AF-A0A7X7TK84-F1
#
_entry.id   AF-A0A7X7TK84-F1
#
_cell.length_a   1.000
_cell.length_b   1.000
_cell.length_c   1.000
_cell.angle_alpha   90.00
_cell.angle_beta   90.00
_cell.angle_gamma   90.00
#
_symmetry.space_group_name_H-M   'P 1'
#
loop_
_entity.id
_entity.type
_entity.pdbx_description
1 polymer ?
#
loop_
_entity_poly.entity_id
_entity_poly.type
_entity_poly.pdbx_seq_one_letter_code
_entity_poly.pdbx_strand_id
1 'polypeptide(L)'
;MKLTVARLKVPILFALILIFLSVNLSGCWSRVEIERMAFISMVGVDAAGPQELLVSFQFVNPDVLAQGGGGGGGGGGGGDKPFIVLSVKARSIPLALAKISEESPRIVRFKQLNAIVLGEDLGREGVAHVADFFVRHWEMRRSIWMVVAHGNAQDVLLKGAPVQEKVPGQAVKMQMEVSHKYAPTYYPVVLGDFLTDMNEEGKDAIVAAVRVKPMQENKAGQSETGSTENNQLVFEGSGVFRGDKLVGYLGPSETRGARWVKGKIDGGIYTVPTPSEGLWASLVTTSGSSRIEPVITEDNISFRIEIIDEGYI
;
A
#
# COMPACT_ATOMS: atom_id res chain seq x y z
N MET A 1 -29.83 -36.03 -55.32
CA MET A 1 -30.65 -34.97 -54.74
C MET A 1 -29.98 -33.64 -55.04
N LYS A 2 -30.46 -32.90 -56.06
CA LYS A 2 -29.84 -31.64 -56.49
C LYS A 2 -30.20 -30.56 -55.47
N LEU A 3 -29.22 -30.12 -54.67
CA LEU A 3 -29.36 -28.94 -53.82
C LEU A 3 -29.43 -27.71 -54.73
N THR A 4 -30.65 -27.23 -54.96
CA THR A 4 -30.91 -25.91 -55.55
C THR A 4 -30.42 -24.86 -54.57
N VAL A 5 -29.20 -24.36 -54.79
CA VAL A 5 -28.70 -23.16 -54.09
C VAL A 5 -29.58 -22.00 -54.56
N ALA A 6 -30.53 -21.61 -53.72
CA ALA A 6 -31.34 -20.43 -53.96
C ALA A 6 -30.41 -19.22 -54.12
N ARG A 7 -30.41 -18.60 -55.31
CA ARG A 7 -29.70 -17.34 -55.53
C ARG A 7 -30.40 -16.27 -54.71
N LEU A 8 -29.91 -16.05 -53.49
CA LEU A 8 -30.37 -14.95 -52.65
C LEU A 8 -30.19 -13.66 -53.47
N LYS A 9 -31.27 -12.92 -53.72
CA LYS A 9 -31.19 -11.67 -54.47
C LYS A 9 -30.25 -10.73 -53.70
N VAL A 10 -29.28 -10.12 -54.39
CA VAL A 10 -28.32 -9.14 -53.84
C VAL A 10 -28.95 -8.16 -52.83
N PRO A 11 -30.15 -7.58 -53.06
CA PRO A 11 -30.78 -6.68 -52.07
C PRO A 11 -31.17 -7.37 -50.75
N ILE A 12 -31.52 -8.66 -50.76
CA ILE A 12 -31.88 -9.43 -49.55
C ILE A 12 -30.62 -9.75 -48.74
N LEU A 13 -29.53 -10.10 -49.43
CA LEU A 13 -28.24 -10.32 -48.76
C LEU A 13 -27.71 -9.04 -48.13
N PHE A 14 -27.87 -7.90 -48.82
CA PHE A 14 -27.46 -6.59 -48.32
C PHE A 14 -28.30 -6.16 -47.10
N ALA A 15 -29.61 -6.40 -47.12
CA ALA A 15 -30.50 -6.14 -45.98
C ALA A 15 -30.13 -7.01 -44.76
N LEU A 16 -29.81 -8.29 -44.96
CA LEU A 16 -29.37 -9.19 -43.89
C LEU A 16 -28.01 -8.79 -43.30
N ILE A 17 -27.08 -8.32 -44.13
CA ILE A 17 -25.78 -7.78 -43.68
C ILE A 17 -25.98 -6.49 -42.87
N LEU A 18 -26.86 -5.60 -43.32
CA LEU A 18 -27.21 -4.37 -42.59
C LEU A 18 -27.86 -4.66 -41.23
N ILE A 19 -28.75 -5.66 -41.16
CA ILE A 19 -29.38 -6.11 -39.91
C ILE A 19 -28.34 -6.77 -39.00
N PHE A 20 -27.42 -7.57 -39.55
CA PHE A 20 -26.35 -8.17 -38.77
C PHE A 20 -25.40 -7.12 -38.19
N LEU A 21 -25.06 -6.09 -38.97
CA LEU A 21 -24.24 -4.97 -38.50
C LEU A 21 -24.95 -4.14 -37.41
N SER A 22 -26.25 -3.87 -37.55
CA SER A 22 -27.01 -3.08 -36.58
C SER A 22 -27.21 -3.76 -35.22
N VAL A 23 -27.33 -5.09 -35.20
CA VAL A 23 -27.41 -5.86 -33.93
C VAL A 23 -26.05 -5.87 -33.19
N ASN A 24 -24.94 -5.81 -33.93
CA ASN A 24 -23.58 -5.76 -33.37
C ASN A 24 -23.12 -4.33 -32.99
N LEU A 25 -23.90 -3.30 -33.30
CA LEU A 25 -23.65 -1.90 -32.92
C LEU A 25 -24.10 -1.55 -31.48
N SER A 26 -24.51 -2.54 -30.68
CA SER A 26 -24.83 -2.38 -29.25
C SER A 26 -23.58 -2.26 -28.35
N GLY A 27 -22.60 -1.47 -28.81
CA GLY A 27 -21.38 -1.17 -28.07
C GLY A 27 -21.59 -0.06 -27.04
N CYS A 28 -21.17 -0.34 -25.80
CA CYS A 28 -21.12 0.56 -24.62
C CYS A 28 -22.35 0.62 -23.71
N TRP A 29 -23.00 -0.52 -23.43
CA TRP A 29 -24.00 -0.59 -22.35
C TRP A 29 -23.39 -0.46 -20.93
N SER A 30 -22.07 -0.60 -20.78
CA SER A 30 -21.40 -0.63 -19.46
C SER A 30 -20.45 0.54 -19.20
N ARG A 31 -20.62 1.68 -19.89
CA ARG A 31 -19.78 2.86 -19.62
C ARG A 31 -20.27 3.57 -18.35
N VAL A 32 -19.51 3.44 -17.28
CA VAL A 32 -19.63 4.31 -16.10
C VAL A 32 -18.61 5.42 -16.25
N GLU A 33 -19.08 6.66 -16.24
CA GLU A 33 -18.28 7.89 -16.32
C GLU A 33 -17.29 8.00 -15.15
N ILE A 34 -16.09 8.53 -15.41
CA ILE A 34 -15.02 8.69 -14.41
C ILE A 34 -15.45 9.65 -13.31
N GLU A 35 -16.24 10.64 -13.69
CA GLU A 35 -16.82 11.69 -12.85
C GLU A 35 -17.80 11.12 -11.81
N ARG A 36 -18.36 9.94 -12.08
CA ARG A 36 -19.25 9.20 -11.16
C ARG A 36 -18.50 8.21 -10.28
N MET A 37 -17.18 8.07 -10.43
CA MET A 37 -16.36 7.15 -9.66
C MET A 37 -15.55 7.88 -8.59
N ALA A 38 -15.45 7.27 -7.41
CA ALA A 38 -14.55 7.69 -6.36
C ALA A 38 -13.48 6.61 -6.18
N PHE A 39 -12.24 6.93 -6.56
CA PHE A 39 -11.12 6.01 -6.48
C PHE A 39 -10.49 6.06 -5.10
N ILE A 40 -10.45 4.91 -4.43
CA ILE A 40 -9.75 4.78 -3.16
C ILE A 40 -8.27 4.52 -3.44
N SER A 41 -7.38 5.33 -2.86
CA SER A 41 -5.92 5.12 -2.89
C SER A 41 -5.42 4.35 -1.68
N MET A 42 -6.07 4.53 -0.53
CA MET A 42 -5.67 3.93 0.74
C MET A 42 -6.89 3.66 1.63
N VAL A 43 -6.87 2.56 2.36
CA VAL A 43 -7.85 2.25 3.42
C VAL A 43 -7.10 2.15 4.74
N GLY A 44 -7.56 2.90 5.75
CA GLY A 44 -7.14 2.77 7.13
C GLY A 44 -8.21 2.04 7.94
N VAL A 45 -7.81 1.13 8.82
CA VAL A 45 -8.74 0.44 9.71
C VAL A 45 -8.18 0.51 11.12
N ASP A 46 -8.98 1.06 12.04
CA ASP A 46 -8.66 1.21 13.46
C ASP A 46 -9.72 0.55 14.32
N ALA A 47 -9.34 0.17 15.54
CA ALA A 47 -10.29 -0.21 16.58
C ALA A 47 -10.98 1.05 17.11
N ALA A 48 -12.31 1.02 17.24
CA ALA A 48 -13.12 2.15 17.71
C ALA A 48 -13.92 1.84 18.98
N GLY A 49 -13.74 0.65 19.54
CA GLY A 49 -14.45 0.11 20.69
C GLY A 49 -14.74 -1.39 20.50
N PRO A 50 -15.45 -2.03 21.45
CA PRO A 50 -15.75 -3.45 21.38
C PRO A 50 -16.50 -3.81 20.10
N GLN A 51 -15.87 -4.61 19.23
CA GLN A 51 -16.43 -5.05 17.94
C GLN A 51 -16.85 -3.90 17.01
N GLU A 52 -16.24 -2.72 17.15
CA GLU A 52 -16.47 -1.57 16.29
C GLU A 52 -15.16 -1.11 15.66
N LEU A 53 -15.20 -0.87 14.36
CA LEU A 53 -14.09 -0.37 13.56
C LEU A 53 -14.32 1.09 13.23
N LEU A 54 -13.24 1.86 13.20
CA LEU A 54 -13.19 3.11 12.46
C LEU A 54 -12.51 2.81 11.12
N VAL A 55 -13.27 2.93 10.03
CA VAL A 55 -12.76 2.68 8.69
C VAL A 55 -12.62 4.00 7.95
N SER A 56 -11.40 4.30 7.53
CA SER A 56 -11.03 5.51 6.83
C SER A 56 -10.69 5.21 5.38
N PHE A 57 -11.31 5.94 4.46
CA PHE A 57 -11.12 5.78 3.02
C PHE A 57 -10.55 7.05 2.44
N GLN A 58 -9.38 6.93 1.80
CA GLN A 58 -8.74 8.04 1.09
C GLN A 58 -9.16 8.03 -0.38
N PHE A 59 -10.02 8.96 -0.75
CA PHE A 59 -10.47 9.19 -2.12
C PHE A 59 -9.55 10.18 -2.82
N VAL A 60 -9.07 9.84 -4.01
CA VAL A 60 -8.30 10.76 -4.85
C VAL A 60 -9.26 11.70 -5.58
N ASN A 61 -8.94 12.99 -5.60
CA ASN A 61 -9.63 13.96 -6.43
C ASN A 61 -8.81 14.25 -7.71
N PRO A 62 -9.18 13.64 -8.85
CA PRO A 62 -8.42 13.78 -10.09
C PRO A 62 -8.45 15.22 -10.64
N ASP A 63 -9.49 16.00 -10.38
CA ASP A 63 -9.64 17.37 -10.91
C ASP A 63 -8.57 18.30 -10.34
N VAL A 64 -8.36 18.20 -9.02
CA VAL A 64 -7.32 18.97 -8.30
C VAL A 64 -5.91 18.46 -8.66
N LEU A 65 -5.76 17.15 -8.89
CA LEU A 65 -4.49 16.57 -9.30
C LEU A 65 -4.07 17.03 -10.71
N ALA A 66 -5.03 17.12 -11.65
CA ALA A 66 -4.79 17.58 -13.02
C ALA A 66 -4.46 19.08 -13.10
N GLN A 67 -5.04 19.91 -12.23
CA GLN A 67 -4.72 21.34 -12.15
C GLN A 67 -3.33 21.61 -11.55
N GLY A 68 -2.77 20.69 -10.75
CA GLY A 68 -1.45 20.83 -10.17
C GLY A 68 -0.26 20.61 -11.13
N GLY A 69 -0.51 20.21 -12.38
CA GLY A 69 0.52 19.83 -13.35
C GLY A 69 0.80 20.82 -14.49
N GLY A 70 0.14 21.99 -14.52
CA GLY A 70 0.23 22.92 -15.65
C GLY A 70 0.52 24.37 -15.26
N GLY A 71 1.70 24.87 -15.65
CA GLY A 71 1.93 26.30 -15.94
C GLY A 71 2.38 27.17 -14.76
N GLY A 72 3.57 27.76 -14.91
CA GLY A 72 4.15 28.69 -13.95
C GLY A 72 3.40 30.02 -13.83
N GLY A 73 3.63 30.70 -12.71
CA GLY A 73 3.09 32.01 -12.39
C GLY A 73 2.74 32.10 -10.92
N GLY A 74 3.45 32.96 -10.18
CA GLY A 74 3.38 33.03 -8.73
C GLY A 74 2.02 33.49 -8.17
N GLY A 75 1.84 33.24 -6.86
CA GLY A 75 0.71 33.72 -6.09
C GLY A 75 0.31 32.70 -5.03
N GLY A 76 0.61 32.99 -3.77
CA GLY A 76 0.34 32.13 -2.63
C GLY A 76 -1.15 31.90 -2.35
N GLY A 77 -1.42 30.81 -1.63
CA GLY A 77 -2.74 30.43 -1.14
C GLY A 77 -2.92 28.92 -1.23
N GLY A 78 -3.05 28.25 -0.09
CA GLY A 78 -3.14 26.78 0.03
C GLY A 78 -4.12 26.18 -0.97
N GLY A 79 -3.59 25.44 -1.95
CA GLY A 79 -4.39 24.65 -2.87
C GLY A 79 -5.04 23.50 -2.12
N ASP A 80 -6.29 23.19 -2.47
CA ASP A 80 -7.02 22.04 -1.94
C ASP A 80 -6.16 20.77 -2.00
N LYS A 81 -6.25 19.94 -0.95
CA LYS A 81 -5.59 18.62 -0.97
C LYS A 81 -6.16 17.82 -2.15
N PRO A 82 -5.32 17.14 -2.96
CA PRO A 82 -5.80 16.33 -4.08
C PRO A 82 -6.44 15.00 -3.62
N PHE A 83 -6.88 14.93 -2.37
CA PHE A 83 -7.53 13.78 -1.76
C PHE A 83 -8.50 14.23 -0.66
N ILE A 84 -9.48 13.39 -0.38
CA ILE A 84 -10.44 13.53 0.73
C ILE A 84 -10.37 12.23 1.54
N VAL A 85 -10.39 12.34 2.86
CA VAL A 85 -10.50 11.18 3.75
C VAL A 85 -11.87 11.19 4.40
N LEU A 86 -12.68 10.16 4.16
CA LEU A 86 -13.94 9.93 4.86
C LEU A 86 -13.76 8.80 5.85
N SER A 87 -14.19 9.01 7.08
CA SER A 87 -14.04 8.02 8.15
C SER A 87 -15.38 7.73 8.79
N VAL A 88 -15.73 6.46 8.90
CA VAL A 88 -17.02 6.02 9.46
C VAL A 88 -16.80 4.92 10.48
N LYS A 89 -17.59 4.97 11.56
CA LYS A 89 -17.65 3.88 12.53
C LYS A 89 -18.61 2.80 12.05
N ALA A 90 -18.18 1.56 12.03
CA ALA A 90 -19.01 0.42 11.63
C ALA A 90 -18.48 -0.90 12.21
N ARG A 91 -19.34 -1.91 12.31
CA ARG A 91 -18.94 -3.26 12.77
C ARG A 91 -18.16 -4.07 11.72
N SER A 92 -18.14 -3.62 10.47
CA SER A 92 -17.46 -4.30 9.37
C SER A 92 -17.17 -3.33 8.22
N ILE A 93 -16.18 -3.66 7.38
CA ILE A 93 -15.86 -2.87 6.18
C ILE A 93 -17.04 -2.79 5.19
N PRO A 94 -17.81 -3.87 4.91
CA PRO A 94 -19.01 -3.77 4.10
C PRO A 94 -20.04 -2.76 4.64
N LEU A 95 -20.25 -2.71 5.95
CA LEU A 95 -21.16 -1.75 6.56
C LEU A 95 -20.61 -0.32 6.49
N ALA A 96 -19.29 -0.15 6.64
CA ALA A 96 -18.63 1.13 6.42
C ALA A 96 -18.83 1.64 4.98
N LEU A 97 -18.71 0.75 3.99
CA LEU A 97 -18.97 1.09 2.59
C LEU A 97 -20.42 1.49 2.34
N ALA A 98 -21.38 0.80 2.97
CA ALA A 98 -22.79 1.18 2.90
C ALA A 98 -23.03 2.60 3.46
N LYS A 99 -22.46 2.92 4.62
CA LYS A 99 -22.56 4.27 5.21
C LYS A 99 -21.94 5.35 4.32
N ILE A 100 -20.75 5.10 3.75
CA ILE A 100 -20.12 6.06 2.84
C ILE A 100 -20.93 6.26 1.55
N SER A 101 -21.62 5.22 1.07
CA SER A 101 -22.48 5.34 -0.11
C SER A 101 -23.73 6.20 0.13
N GLU A 102 -24.10 6.45 1.40
CA GLU A 102 -25.15 7.41 1.76
C GLU A 102 -24.63 8.85 1.75
N GLU A 103 -23.35 9.06 2.09
CA GLU A 103 -22.71 10.38 2.16
C GLU A 103 -22.12 10.84 0.81
N SER A 104 -21.79 9.91 -0.09
CA SER A 104 -21.15 10.20 -1.37
C SER A 104 -21.99 9.70 -2.55
N PRO A 105 -22.33 10.57 -3.53
CA PRO A 105 -23.08 10.16 -4.72
C PRO A 105 -22.25 9.35 -5.72
N ARG A 106 -20.94 9.18 -5.48
CA ARG A 106 -20.01 8.50 -6.39
C ARG A 106 -19.88 7.02 -6.05
N ILE A 107 -19.80 6.18 -7.07
CA ILE A 107 -19.56 4.74 -6.92
C ILE A 107 -18.11 4.52 -6.48
N VAL A 108 -17.95 3.92 -5.31
CA VAL A 108 -16.65 3.58 -4.72
C VAL A 108 -15.94 2.50 -5.56
N ARG A 109 -14.67 2.72 -5.89
CA ARG A 109 -13.83 1.78 -6.65
C ARG A 109 -12.49 1.54 -5.97
N PHE A 110 -12.11 0.26 -5.87
CA PHE A 110 -10.85 -0.19 -5.27
C PHE A 110 -9.74 -0.41 -6.30
N LYS A 111 -10.02 -0.16 -7.59
CA LYS A 111 -9.04 -0.31 -8.67
C LYS A 111 -7.76 0.50 -8.50
N GLN A 112 -7.73 1.53 -7.65
CA GLN A 112 -6.53 2.30 -7.35
C GLN A 112 -6.05 2.14 -5.90
N LEU A 113 -6.58 1.15 -5.18
CA LEU A 113 -6.13 0.87 -3.82
C LEU A 113 -4.67 0.42 -3.87
N ASN A 114 -3.81 1.22 -3.24
CA ASN A 114 -2.36 1.03 -3.21
C ASN A 114 -1.91 0.43 -1.88
N ALA A 115 -2.55 0.83 -0.77
CA ALA A 115 -2.16 0.36 0.56
C ALA A 115 -3.35 0.19 1.51
N ILE A 116 -3.25 -0.79 2.40
CA ILE A 116 -4.11 -0.98 3.57
C ILE A 116 -3.27 -0.70 4.80
N VAL A 117 -3.74 0.21 5.65
CA VAL A 117 -3.08 0.61 6.90
C VAL A 117 -3.89 0.07 8.06
N LEU A 118 -3.26 -0.75 8.88
CA LEU A 118 -3.82 -1.32 10.10
C LEU A 118 -3.40 -0.45 11.30
N GLY A 119 -4.36 -0.01 12.09
CA GLY A 119 -4.10 0.63 13.38
C GLY A 119 -3.42 -0.33 14.35
N GLU A 120 -2.60 0.20 15.25
CA GLU A 120 -1.88 -0.59 16.24
C GLU A 120 -2.82 -1.38 17.14
N ASP A 121 -3.83 -0.72 17.72
CA ASP A 121 -4.77 -1.35 18.65
C ASP A 121 -5.57 -2.47 17.95
N LEU A 122 -6.04 -2.22 16.73
CA LEU A 122 -6.69 -3.23 15.90
C LEU A 122 -5.76 -4.42 15.62
N GLY A 123 -4.50 -4.12 15.29
CA GLY A 123 -3.46 -5.12 15.09
C GLY A 123 -3.32 -6.04 16.31
N ARG A 124 -3.31 -5.46 17.52
CA ARG A 124 -3.19 -6.19 18.79
C ARG A 124 -4.44 -7.02 19.12
N GLU A 125 -5.62 -6.51 18.78
CA GLU A 125 -6.88 -7.24 18.96
C GLU A 125 -6.99 -8.46 18.02
N GLY A 126 -6.56 -8.30 16.77
CA GLY A 126 -6.55 -9.32 15.73
C GLY A 126 -7.22 -8.86 14.44
N VAL A 127 -6.58 -9.12 13.29
CA VAL A 127 -7.00 -8.56 11.99
C VAL A 127 -7.68 -9.54 11.05
N ALA A 128 -7.94 -10.78 11.48
CA ALA A 128 -8.51 -11.81 10.60
C ALA A 128 -9.84 -11.38 9.96
N HIS A 129 -10.72 -10.75 10.74
CA HIS A 129 -12.03 -10.27 10.28
C HIS A 129 -11.93 -9.12 9.26
N VAL A 130 -10.87 -8.31 9.34
CA VAL A 130 -10.56 -7.25 8.38
C VAL A 130 -9.95 -7.83 7.12
N ALA A 131 -9.02 -8.77 7.28
CA ALA A 131 -8.38 -9.50 6.18
C ALA A 131 -9.41 -10.30 5.34
N ASP A 132 -10.41 -10.93 5.99
CA ASP A 132 -11.47 -11.71 5.32
C ASP A 132 -12.22 -10.88 4.26
N PHE A 133 -12.52 -9.61 4.54
CA PHE A 133 -13.13 -8.71 3.57
C PHE A 133 -12.26 -8.55 2.31
N PHE A 134 -10.97 -8.27 2.49
CA PHE A 134 -10.06 -8.03 1.38
C PHE A 134 -9.80 -9.29 0.54
N VAL A 135 -9.93 -10.48 1.12
CA VAL A 135 -9.82 -11.75 0.38
C VAL A 135 -11.06 -12.02 -0.46
N ARG A 136 -12.26 -11.68 0.05
CA ARG A 136 -13.54 -12.01 -0.60
C ARG A 136 -13.98 -10.99 -1.64
N HIS A 137 -13.56 -9.74 -1.51
CA HIS A 137 -14.05 -8.68 -2.37
C HIS A 137 -13.43 -8.76 -3.79
N TRP A 138 -14.27 -8.86 -4.80
CA TRP A 138 -13.88 -9.14 -6.20
C TRP A 138 -12.96 -8.08 -6.85
N GLU A 139 -12.95 -6.84 -6.36
CA GLU A 139 -12.03 -5.78 -6.84
C GLU A 139 -10.61 -5.82 -6.20
N MET A 140 -10.33 -6.74 -5.27
CA MET A 140 -9.07 -6.72 -4.51
C MET A 140 -7.91 -7.41 -5.22
N ARG A 141 -6.75 -6.75 -5.21
CA ARG A 141 -5.50 -7.29 -5.74
C ARG A 141 -4.62 -7.81 -4.61
N ARG A 142 -3.95 -8.95 -4.84
CA ARG A 142 -2.95 -9.49 -3.90
C ARG A 142 -1.72 -8.59 -3.74
N SER A 143 -1.47 -7.69 -4.70
CA SER A 143 -0.33 -6.77 -4.70
C SER A 143 -0.58 -5.44 -3.97
N ILE A 144 -1.67 -5.32 -3.22
CA ILE A 144 -1.91 -4.14 -2.36
C ILE A 144 -0.90 -4.16 -1.21
N TRP A 145 -0.24 -3.05 -0.92
CA TRP A 145 0.74 -2.97 0.17
C TRP A 145 0.07 -3.02 1.53
N MET A 146 0.64 -3.77 2.46
CA MET A 146 0.21 -3.80 3.86
C MET A 146 1.13 -2.94 4.70
N VAL A 147 0.54 -2.16 5.60
CA VAL A 147 1.25 -1.27 6.51
C VAL A 147 0.58 -1.32 7.87
N VAL A 148 1.36 -1.24 8.95
CA VAL A 148 0.84 -1.03 10.30
C VAL A 148 1.23 0.36 10.80
N ALA A 149 0.28 1.10 11.37
CA ALA A 149 0.56 2.38 11.99
C ALA A 149 1.13 2.17 13.39
N HIS A 150 2.05 3.03 13.80
CA HIS A 150 2.27 3.32 15.21
C HIS A 150 1.12 4.23 15.68
N GLY A 151 0.23 3.71 16.52
CA GLY A 151 -1.04 4.35 16.84
C GLY A 151 -2.09 4.18 15.73
N ASN A 152 -2.72 5.28 15.31
CA ASN A 152 -3.94 5.23 14.51
C ASN A 152 -3.69 5.31 12.99
N ALA A 153 -4.38 4.47 12.21
CA ALA A 153 -4.28 4.44 10.75
C ALA A 153 -4.91 5.70 10.11
N GLN A 154 -5.98 6.26 10.67
CA GLN A 154 -6.57 7.51 10.17
C GLN A 154 -5.56 8.66 10.09
N ASP A 155 -4.66 8.78 11.07
CA ASP A 155 -3.62 9.82 11.08
C ASP A 155 -2.68 9.68 9.88
N VAL A 156 -2.32 8.45 9.49
CA VAL A 156 -1.52 8.17 8.29
C VAL A 156 -2.25 8.66 7.04
N LEU A 157 -3.56 8.42 6.94
CA LEU A 157 -4.37 8.84 5.80
C LEU A 157 -4.56 10.37 5.73
N LEU A 158 -4.67 11.05 6.88
CA LEU A 158 -4.94 12.49 6.97
C LEU A 158 -3.69 13.36 6.82
N LYS A 159 -2.57 12.89 7.39
CA LYS A 159 -1.36 13.69 7.66
C LYS A 159 -0.09 13.07 7.07
N GLY A 160 -0.14 11.87 6.50
CA GLY A 160 1.04 11.16 5.96
C GLY A 160 1.48 11.59 4.56
N ALA A 161 0.99 12.69 4.00
CA ALA A 161 1.39 13.13 2.66
C ALA A 161 2.78 13.79 2.73
N PRO A 162 3.84 13.25 2.11
CA PRO A 162 5.11 13.96 1.99
C PRO A 162 4.98 15.17 1.05
N VAL A 163 5.90 16.13 1.16
CA VAL A 163 5.91 17.35 0.31
C VAL A 163 5.96 17.01 -1.19
N GLN A 164 6.65 15.92 -1.56
CA GLN A 164 6.87 15.53 -2.94
C GLN A 164 5.70 14.76 -3.56
N GLU A 165 4.89 14.08 -2.75
CA GLU A 165 3.73 13.32 -3.19
C GLU A 165 2.51 13.68 -2.34
N LYS A 166 1.58 14.39 -2.96
CA LYS A 166 0.44 15.00 -2.27
C LYS A 166 -0.62 13.97 -1.86
N VAL A 167 -0.58 12.74 -2.36
CA VAL A 167 -1.52 11.66 -2.00
C VAL A 167 -0.81 10.58 -1.16
N PRO A 168 -1.14 10.43 0.15
CA PRO A 168 -0.46 9.46 1.03
C PRO A 168 -0.43 8.02 0.51
N GLY A 169 -1.51 7.53 -0.12
CA GLY A 169 -1.52 6.20 -0.71
C GLY A 169 -0.52 5.99 -1.85
N GLN A 170 -0.24 7.03 -2.64
CA GLN A 170 0.81 6.99 -3.66
C GLN A 170 2.20 7.09 -3.02
N ALA A 171 2.35 7.91 -1.99
CA ALA A 171 3.60 8.04 -1.25
C ALA A 171 4.03 6.71 -0.62
N VAL A 172 3.10 6.02 0.05
CA VAL A 172 3.35 4.68 0.60
C VAL A 172 3.76 3.71 -0.51
N LYS A 173 3.05 3.67 -1.63
CA LYS A 173 3.40 2.80 -2.75
C LYS A 173 4.82 3.05 -3.26
N MET A 174 5.14 4.31 -3.58
CA MET A 174 6.47 4.66 -4.10
C MET A 174 7.57 4.34 -3.09
N GLN A 175 7.34 4.59 -1.81
CA GLN A 175 8.29 4.23 -0.77
C GLN A 175 8.46 2.70 -0.68
N MET A 176 7.38 1.94 -0.66
CA MET A 176 7.44 0.47 -0.60
C MET A 176 8.13 -0.14 -1.83
N GLU A 177 7.98 0.47 -3.01
CA GLU A 177 8.63 0.05 -4.27
C GLU A 177 10.12 0.42 -4.35
N VAL A 178 10.56 1.52 -3.74
CA VAL A 178 11.93 2.06 -3.92
C VAL A 178 12.82 1.89 -2.69
N SER A 179 12.28 2.06 -1.49
CA SER A 179 13.07 2.43 -0.32
C SER A 179 13.71 1.25 0.43
N HIS A 180 13.84 0.09 -0.21
CA HIS A 180 14.78 -0.95 0.21
C HIS A 180 16.19 -0.80 -0.38
N LYS A 181 16.34 -0.09 -1.51
CA LYS A 181 17.64 -0.04 -2.22
C LYS A 181 18.75 0.69 -1.47
N TYR A 182 18.39 1.72 -0.68
CA TYR A 182 19.37 2.53 0.07
C TYR A 182 19.28 2.34 1.58
N ALA A 183 18.08 2.06 2.11
CA ALA A 183 17.86 1.94 3.54
C ALA A 183 16.87 0.79 3.85
N PRO A 184 17.34 -0.45 4.05
CA PRO A 184 16.49 -1.60 4.36
C PRO A 184 15.99 -1.56 5.82
N THR A 185 15.30 -0.49 6.21
CA THR A 185 14.89 -0.18 7.59
C THR A 185 13.46 -0.61 7.92
N TYR A 186 12.74 -1.17 6.96
CA TYR A 186 11.40 -1.74 7.13
C TYR A 186 11.24 -2.94 6.18
N TYR A 187 10.24 -3.79 6.44
CA TYR A 187 9.95 -4.99 5.65
C TYR A 187 8.74 -4.75 4.73
N PRO A 188 8.93 -4.59 3.41
CA PRO A 188 7.81 -4.41 2.49
C PRO A 188 7.07 -5.73 2.27
N VAL A 189 5.74 -5.72 2.42
CA VAL A 189 4.90 -6.90 2.20
C VAL A 189 3.58 -6.51 1.56
N VAL A 190 3.13 -7.34 0.61
CA VAL A 190 1.83 -7.19 -0.04
C VAL A 190 0.77 -8.06 0.64
N LEU A 191 -0.50 -7.75 0.42
CA LEU A 191 -1.65 -8.46 0.99
C LEU A 191 -1.56 -9.97 0.78
N GLY A 192 -1.19 -10.43 -0.42
CA GLY A 192 -1.06 -11.86 -0.72
C GLY A 192 -0.04 -12.58 0.16
N ASP A 193 1.13 -11.97 0.36
CA ASP A 193 2.20 -12.54 1.18
C ASP A 193 1.83 -12.46 2.66
N PHE A 194 1.25 -11.34 3.10
CA PHE A 194 0.74 -11.17 4.47
C PHE A 194 -0.29 -12.25 4.83
N LEU A 195 -1.26 -12.50 3.94
CA LEU A 195 -2.27 -13.54 4.12
C LEU A 195 -1.65 -14.95 4.14
N THR A 196 -0.60 -15.18 3.35
CA THR A 196 0.10 -16.46 3.34
C THR A 196 0.85 -16.66 4.65
N ASP A 197 1.69 -15.69 5.02
CA ASP A 197 2.51 -15.73 6.24
C ASP A 197 1.65 -15.84 7.52
N MET A 198 0.46 -15.23 7.55
CA MET A 198 -0.47 -15.31 8.70
C MET A 198 -1.09 -16.69 8.89
N ASN A 199 -1.22 -17.50 7.82
CA ASN A 199 -1.90 -18.80 7.86
C ASN A 199 -0.94 -19.98 7.78
N GLU A 200 0.33 -19.75 7.46
CA GLU A 200 1.33 -20.81 7.29
C GLU A 200 2.00 -21.15 8.62
N GLU A 201 1.96 -22.42 9.01
CA GLU A 201 2.57 -22.87 10.27
C GLU A 201 4.10 -22.70 10.23
N GLY A 202 4.66 -22.21 11.34
CA GLY A 202 6.10 -21.94 11.45
C GLY A 202 6.56 -20.63 10.80
N LYS A 203 5.64 -19.79 10.31
CA LYS A 203 5.94 -18.43 9.83
C LYS A 203 5.12 -17.40 10.58
N ASP A 204 5.75 -16.27 10.86
CA ASP A 204 5.13 -15.07 11.39
C ASP A 204 5.23 -13.95 10.34
N ALA A 205 4.17 -13.19 10.16
CA ALA A 205 4.14 -12.11 9.17
C ALA A 205 4.87 -10.87 9.68
N ILE A 206 5.68 -10.25 8.82
CA ILE A 206 6.40 -9.01 9.13
C ILE A 206 5.90 -7.92 8.18
N VAL A 207 5.39 -6.83 8.74
CA VAL A 207 4.72 -5.76 8.00
C VAL A 207 5.45 -4.44 8.26
N ALA A 208 5.62 -3.59 7.24
CA ALA A 208 6.22 -2.27 7.42
C ALA A 208 5.43 -1.44 8.44
N ALA A 209 6.15 -0.81 9.39
CA ALA A 209 5.55 0.07 10.38
C ALA A 209 5.78 1.54 10.03
N VAL A 210 4.75 2.36 10.14
CA VAL A 210 4.82 3.79 9.81
C VAL A 210 4.32 4.67 10.94
N ARG A 211 4.86 5.89 11.00
CA ARG A 211 4.44 6.93 11.92
C ARG A 211 4.39 8.26 11.18
N VAL A 212 3.44 9.11 11.54
CA VAL A 212 3.43 10.52 11.11
C VAL A 212 4.28 11.33 12.08
N LYS A 213 5.29 12.04 11.57
CA LYS A 213 6.14 12.94 12.36
C LYS A 213 6.09 14.34 11.75
N PRO A 214 6.21 15.42 12.56
CA PRO A 214 6.47 16.75 12.05
C PRO A 214 7.73 16.73 11.18
N MET A 215 7.70 17.40 10.05
CA MET A 215 8.84 17.57 9.17
C MET A 215 9.81 18.54 9.83
N GLN A 216 11.08 18.16 9.96
CA GLN A 216 12.11 19.08 10.42
C GLN A 216 12.42 20.07 9.29
N GLU A 217 11.88 21.29 9.40
CA GLU A 217 12.31 22.41 8.56
C GLU A 217 13.71 22.85 8.95
N ASN A 218 14.72 22.36 8.24
CA ASN A 218 16.03 22.99 8.18
C ASN A 218 16.33 23.34 6.73
N LYS A 219 15.78 24.45 6.26
CA LYS A 219 16.41 25.26 5.21
C LYS A 219 16.37 26.73 5.63
N ALA A 220 17.58 27.26 5.79
CA ALA A 220 17.85 28.64 6.15
C ALA A 220 17.06 29.63 5.30
N GLY A 221 16.30 30.51 5.98
CA GLY A 221 15.82 31.77 5.45
C GLY A 221 14.56 31.69 4.60
N GLN A 222 13.38 31.57 5.23
CA GLN A 222 12.22 32.41 4.90
C GLN A 222 11.18 32.35 6.03
N SER A 223 10.64 33.52 6.34
CA SER A 223 9.97 33.91 7.58
C SER A 223 8.69 33.16 7.93
N GLU A 224 8.46 33.14 9.24
CA GLU A 224 7.16 33.14 9.92
C GLU A 224 6.05 33.84 9.12
N THR A 225 5.04 33.07 8.68
CA THR A 225 3.63 33.46 8.60
C THR A 225 2.79 32.24 8.19
N GLY A 226 2.07 31.67 9.17
CA GLY A 226 1.08 30.61 8.97
C GLY A 226 1.63 29.21 9.28
N SER A 227 1.48 28.80 10.54
CA SER A 227 1.77 27.45 11.04
C SER A 227 0.89 26.41 10.34
N THR A 228 1.33 25.96 9.17
CA THR A 228 0.87 24.70 8.59
C THR A 228 1.85 23.65 9.09
N GLU A 229 1.43 22.82 10.05
CA GLU A 229 2.24 21.70 10.53
C GLU A 229 2.52 20.75 9.35
N ASN A 230 3.66 20.94 8.69
CA ASN A 230 4.12 20.07 7.63
C ASN A 230 4.46 18.73 8.28
N ASN A 231 3.60 17.74 8.10
CA ASN A 231 3.79 16.39 8.59
C ASN A 231 4.35 15.50 7.47
N GLN A 232 5.11 14.48 7.84
CA GLN A 232 5.64 13.49 6.90
C GLN A 232 5.41 12.08 7.42
N LEU A 233 5.14 11.16 6.49
CA LEU A 233 5.14 9.74 6.78
C LEU A 233 6.57 9.23 6.89
N VAL A 234 6.88 8.58 8.01
CA VAL A 234 8.19 7.97 8.25
C VAL A 234 7.99 6.48 8.48
N PHE A 235 8.75 5.67 7.74
CA PHE A 235 8.86 4.24 8.00
C PHE A 235 9.81 4.00 9.17
N GLU A 236 9.33 3.30 10.19
CA GLU A 236 10.02 3.11 11.47
C GLU A 236 9.95 1.63 11.85
N GLY A 237 10.75 0.83 11.15
CA GLY A 237 10.85 -0.60 11.40
C GLY A 237 9.67 -1.38 10.83
N SER A 238 9.31 -2.45 11.54
CA SER A 238 8.25 -3.37 11.14
C SER A 238 7.47 -3.92 12.32
N GLY A 239 6.17 -4.14 12.15
CA GLY A 239 5.34 -4.92 13.07
C GLY A 239 5.45 -6.41 12.80
N VAL A 240 5.50 -7.21 13.86
CA VAL A 240 5.51 -8.67 13.80
C VAL A 240 4.14 -9.20 14.22
N PHE A 241 3.55 -10.00 13.36
CA PHE A 241 2.26 -10.63 13.57
C PHE A 241 2.44 -12.12 13.82
N ARG A 242 1.86 -12.60 14.91
CA ARG A 242 1.71 -14.04 15.20
C ARG A 242 0.28 -14.44 14.89
N GLY A 243 0.11 -15.25 13.85
CA GLY A 243 -1.20 -15.40 13.24
C GLY A 243 -1.75 -14.03 12.86
N ASP A 244 -2.96 -13.71 13.29
CA ASP A 244 -3.63 -12.45 12.96
C ASP A 244 -3.37 -11.29 13.93
N LYS A 245 -2.49 -11.48 14.92
CA LYS A 245 -2.25 -10.49 15.98
C LYS A 245 -0.86 -9.89 15.93
N LEU A 246 -0.79 -8.56 15.99
CA LEU A 246 0.43 -7.79 16.21
C LEU A 246 0.95 -8.05 17.63
N VAL A 247 2.12 -8.67 17.74
CA VAL A 247 2.74 -9.02 19.03
C VAL A 247 3.87 -8.09 19.42
N GLY A 248 4.46 -7.36 18.47
CA GLY A 248 5.54 -6.43 18.75
C GLY A 248 6.06 -5.73 17.49
N TYR A 249 7.07 -4.90 17.69
CA TYR A 249 7.76 -4.19 16.62
C TYR A 249 9.25 -4.51 16.63
N LEU A 250 9.83 -4.59 15.44
CA LEU A 250 11.26 -4.57 15.19
C LEU A 250 11.64 -3.15 14.81
N GLY A 251 12.67 -2.61 15.46
CA GLY A 251 13.28 -1.34 15.04
C GLY A 251 13.94 -1.44 13.66
N PRO A 252 14.45 -0.32 13.11
CA PRO A 252 15.13 -0.30 11.81
C PRO A 252 16.29 -1.30 11.67
N SER A 253 17.13 -1.42 12.69
CA SER A 253 18.29 -2.34 12.69
C SER A 253 17.85 -3.81 12.82
N GLU A 254 16.88 -4.09 13.68
CA GLU A 254 16.34 -5.45 13.86
C GLU A 254 15.58 -5.91 12.61
N THR A 255 14.85 -5.01 11.96
CA THR A 255 14.15 -5.30 10.72
C THR A 255 15.14 -5.63 9.60
N ARG A 256 16.26 -4.90 9.52
CA ARG A 256 17.35 -5.25 8.59
C ARG A 256 17.91 -6.64 8.87
N GLY A 257 18.16 -6.97 10.14
CA GLY A 257 18.59 -8.32 10.54
C GLY A 257 17.60 -9.41 10.13
N ALA A 258 16.30 -9.18 10.36
CA ALA A 258 15.25 -10.11 9.94
C ALA A 258 15.21 -10.28 8.40
N ARG A 259 15.42 -9.20 7.64
CA ARG A 259 15.54 -9.26 6.18
C ARG A 259 16.75 -10.08 5.74
N TRP A 260 17.91 -9.89 6.36
CA TRP A 260 19.10 -10.69 6.08
C TRP A 260 18.86 -12.18 6.33
N VAL A 261 18.32 -12.55 7.49
CA VAL A 261 17.99 -13.94 7.81
C VAL A 261 17.00 -14.54 6.81
N LYS A 262 16.00 -13.77 6.37
CA LYS A 262 15.03 -14.21 5.35
C LYS A 262 15.58 -14.15 3.91
N GLY A 263 16.85 -13.82 3.71
CA GLY A 263 17.49 -13.70 2.39
C GLY A 263 16.95 -12.54 1.53
N LYS A 264 16.29 -11.55 2.14
CA LYS A 264 15.75 -10.35 1.49
C LYS A 264 16.79 -9.22 1.50
N ILE A 265 17.91 -9.47 0.82
CA ILE A 265 19.10 -8.62 0.77
C ILE A 265 19.23 -7.97 -0.62
N ASP A 266 18.51 -6.88 -0.81
CA ASP A 266 18.28 -6.23 -2.11
C ASP A 266 18.68 -4.75 -2.10
N GLY A 267 19.70 -4.42 -1.32
CA GLY A 267 20.28 -3.08 -1.21
C GLY A 267 20.55 -2.66 0.23
N GLY A 268 21.04 -1.44 0.38
CA GLY A 268 21.31 -0.82 1.66
C GLY A 268 22.68 -0.20 1.76
N ILE A 269 22.74 0.92 2.47
CA ILE A 269 23.99 1.56 2.87
C ILE A 269 24.12 1.38 4.37
N TYR A 270 25.27 0.91 4.82
CA TYR A 270 25.61 0.90 6.24
C TYR A 270 27.08 1.14 6.49
N THR A 271 27.31 1.76 7.64
CA THR A 271 28.63 2.15 8.06
C THR A 271 29.24 1.03 8.88
N VAL A 272 30.44 0.60 8.48
CA VAL A 272 31.24 -0.39 9.19
C VAL A 272 32.51 0.26 9.75
N PRO A 273 32.93 -0.11 10.97
CA PRO A 273 34.21 0.36 11.50
C PRO A 273 35.34 -0.23 10.66
N THR A 274 36.33 0.59 10.31
CA THR A 274 37.55 0.10 9.66
C THR A 274 38.55 -0.40 10.70
N PRO A 275 39.53 -1.25 10.34
CA PRO A 275 40.60 -1.68 11.25
C PRO A 275 41.44 -0.51 11.80
N SER A 276 41.45 0.62 11.11
CA SER A 276 42.09 1.86 11.56
C SER A 276 41.16 2.60 12.53
N GLU A 277 41.59 2.80 13.77
CA GLU A 277 40.78 3.49 14.78
C GLU A 277 40.27 4.85 14.28
N GLY A 278 38.97 5.09 14.48
CA GLY A 278 38.31 6.36 14.19
C GLY A 278 37.86 6.57 12.73
N LEU A 279 38.13 5.63 11.83
CA LEU A 279 37.66 5.70 10.44
C LEU A 279 36.49 4.74 10.18
N TRP A 280 35.52 5.24 9.43
CA TRP A 280 34.30 4.53 9.05
C TRP A 280 34.26 4.34 7.54
N ALA A 281 33.89 3.14 7.09
CA ALA A 281 33.63 2.85 5.68
C ALA A 281 32.13 2.70 5.47
N SER A 282 31.61 3.14 4.32
CA SER A 282 30.22 2.91 3.94
C SER A 282 30.16 1.76 2.96
N LEU A 283 29.59 0.63 3.36
CA LEU A 283 29.32 -0.48 2.47
C LEU A 283 27.97 -0.24 1.79
N VAL A 284 27.95 -0.34 0.46
CA VAL A 284 26.75 -0.27 -0.37
C VAL A 284 26.46 -1.65 -0.93
N THR A 285 25.44 -2.30 -0.39
CA THR A 285 24.97 -3.61 -0.83
C THR A 285 24.37 -3.54 -2.23
N THR A 286 24.80 -4.43 -3.12
CA THR A 286 24.18 -4.66 -4.44
C THR A 286 23.24 -5.85 -4.42
N SER A 287 23.64 -6.91 -3.73
CA SER A 287 22.93 -8.19 -3.68
C SER A 287 23.38 -8.98 -2.46
N GLY A 288 22.54 -9.90 -2.00
CA GLY A 288 22.97 -10.87 -1.00
C GLY A 288 22.09 -12.09 -0.98
N SER A 289 22.51 -13.08 -0.22
CA SER A 289 21.79 -14.32 -0.02
C SER A 289 21.92 -14.79 1.42
N SER A 290 20.97 -15.62 1.84
CA SER A 290 21.07 -16.32 3.11
C SER A 290 20.75 -17.80 2.93
N ARG A 291 21.51 -18.63 3.64
CA ARG A 291 21.32 -20.08 3.73
C ARG A 291 21.09 -20.43 5.20
N ILE A 292 19.98 -21.10 5.46
CA ILE A 292 19.62 -21.57 6.80
C ILE A 292 19.72 -23.10 6.79
N GLU A 293 20.58 -23.63 7.66
CA GLU A 293 20.76 -25.07 7.85
C GLU A 293 20.35 -25.46 9.28
N PRO A 294 19.30 -26.30 9.44
CA PRO A 294 18.94 -26.82 10.75
C PRO A 294 19.97 -27.86 11.21
N VAL A 295 20.44 -27.71 12.44
CA VAL A 295 21.30 -28.67 13.14
C VAL A 295 20.47 -29.25 14.28
N ILE A 296 19.99 -30.48 14.08
CA ILE A 296 19.10 -31.18 15.01
C ILE A 296 19.95 -32.15 15.84
N THR A 297 19.86 -32.05 17.15
CA THR A 297 20.38 -33.02 18.11
C THR A 297 19.22 -33.67 18.87
N GLU A 298 19.48 -34.72 19.68
CA GLU A 298 18.41 -35.42 20.41
C GLU A 298 17.61 -34.47 21.33
N ASP A 299 18.26 -33.46 21.92
CA ASP A 299 17.65 -32.55 22.91
C ASP A 299 17.36 -31.13 22.37
N ASN A 300 17.87 -30.76 21.20
CA ASN A 300 17.70 -29.40 20.69
C ASN A 300 17.64 -29.29 19.16
N ILE A 301 17.06 -28.17 18.72
CA ILE A 301 17.14 -27.70 17.34
C ILE A 301 17.90 -26.38 17.37
N SER A 302 18.97 -26.29 16.59
CA SER A 302 19.73 -25.06 16.35
C SER A 302 19.77 -24.74 14.87
N PHE A 303 19.99 -23.47 14.50
CA PHE A 303 20.05 -23.05 13.11
C PHE A 303 21.39 -22.39 12.84
N ARG A 304 22.12 -22.90 11.85
CA ARG A 304 23.26 -22.20 11.27
C ARG A 304 22.74 -21.31 10.15
N ILE A 305 22.98 -20.02 10.27
CA ILE A 305 22.55 -19.03 9.29
C ILE A 305 23.81 -18.42 8.69
N GLU A 306 24.04 -18.73 7.42
CA GLU A 306 25.08 -18.10 6.61
C GLU A 306 24.45 -16.94 5.83
N ILE A 307 25.07 -15.77 5.89
CA ILE A 307 24.63 -14.56 5.19
C ILE A 307 25.80 -14.07 4.35
N ILE A 308 25.56 -13.89 3.06
CA ILE A 308 26.53 -13.35 2.10
C ILE A 308 25.95 -12.03 1.59
N ASP A 309 26.69 -10.94 1.78
CA ASP A 309 26.35 -9.60 1.31
C ASP A 309 27.46 -9.13 0.35
N GLU A 310 27.07 -8.85 -0.89
CA GLU A 310 27.94 -8.37 -1.95
C GLU A 310 27.69 -6.88 -2.16
N GLY A 311 28.77 -6.10 -2.25
CA GLY A 311 28.67 -4.66 -2.36
C GLY A 311 30.00 -4.00 -2.67
N TYR A 312 30.01 -2.67 -2.61
CA TYR A 312 31.20 -1.84 -2.78
C TYR A 312 31.32 -0.82 -1.65
N ILE A 313 32.55 -0.36 -1.40
CA ILE A 313 32.89 0.66 -0.41
C ILE A 313 33.11 2.00 -1.11
#